data_AF-A0A964IVQ0-F1
#
_entry.id   AF-A0A964IVQ0-F1
#
_cell.length_a   1.000
_cell.length_b   1.000
_cell.length_c   1.000
_cell.angle_alpha   90.00
_cell.angle_beta   90.00
_cell.angle_gamma   90.00
#
_symmetry.space_group_name_H-M   'P 1'
#
loop_
_entity.id
_entity.type
_entity.pdbx_description
1 polymer ?
#
loop_
_entity_poly.entity_id
_entity_poly.type
_entity_poly.pdbx_seq_one_letter_code
_entity_poly.pdbx_strand_id
1 'polypeptide(L)'
;MICACFAVRLAVIKQAIIDERLTSVAEIGRALRAGTNCGTCIPELTNILSETQQAAAQVPPGFARPRGLEAIAALADRTFARSNGREASA
;
A
#
# COMPACT_ATOMS: atom_id res chain seq x y z
N MET A 1 10.75 11.26 -4.04
CA MET A 1 9.55 11.18 -3.19
C MET A 1 8.41 11.83 -3.96
N ILE A 2 7.21 11.25 -4.00
CA ILE A 2 6.11 11.75 -4.86
C ILE A 2 5.18 12.69 -4.08
N CYS A 3 4.68 12.26 -2.91
CA CYS A 3 3.90 13.13 -2.03
C CYS A 3 4.77 13.57 -0.85
N ALA A 4 5.10 14.86 -0.78
CA ALA A 4 5.90 15.42 0.30
C ALA A 4 5.18 15.38 1.65
N CYS A 5 3.89 15.73 1.68
CA CYS A 5 3.09 15.85 2.92
C CYS A 5 2.98 14.55 3.72
N PHE A 6 2.86 13.42 3.02
CA PHE A 6 2.62 12.11 3.65
C PHE A 6 3.77 11.13 3.41
N ALA A 7 4.94 11.62 2.99
CA ALA A 7 6.13 10.80 2.74
C ALA A 7 5.92 9.61 1.78
N VAL A 8 5.02 9.75 0.80
CA VAL A 8 4.66 8.65 -0.10
C VAL A 8 5.65 8.57 -1.26
N ARG A 9 6.16 7.35 -1.49
CA ARG A 9 7.13 7.03 -2.55
C ARG A 9 6.44 6.34 -3.74
N LEU A 10 7.04 6.47 -4.92
CA LEU A 10 6.56 5.86 -6.16
C LEU A 10 6.31 4.35 -6.02
N ALA A 11 7.24 3.62 -5.43
CA ALA A 11 7.12 2.18 -5.25
C ALA A 11 5.87 1.79 -4.44
N VAL A 12 5.54 2.56 -3.40
CA VAL A 12 4.36 2.34 -2.55
C VAL A 12 3.08 2.59 -3.32
N ILE A 13 3.04 3.66 -4.13
CA ILE A 13 1.89 3.98 -4.99
C ILE A 13 1.65 2.85 -6.00
N LYS A 14 2.70 2.42 -6.71
CA LYS A 14 2.60 1.32 -7.69
C LYS A 14 2.13 0.01 -7.04
N GLN A 15 2.65 -0.31 -5.86
CA GLN A 15 2.24 -1.49 -5.10
C GLN A 15 0.77 -1.42 -4.71
N ALA A 16 0.31 -0.32 -4.11
CA ALA A 16 -1.08 -0.15 -3.72
C ALA A 16 -2.04 -0.26 -4.91
N ILE A 17 -1.68 0.35 -6.06
CA ILE A 17 -2.49 0.26 -7.29
C ILE A 17 -2.67 -1.20 -7.73
N ILE A 18 -1.61 -2.01 -7.67
CA ILE A 18 -1.66 -3.40 -8.12
C ILE A 18 -2.39 -4.29 -7.10
N ASP A 19 -2.03 -4.17 -5.83
CA ASP A 19 -2.53 -5.04 -4.75
C ASP A 19 -4.02 -4.80 -4.48
N GLU A 20 -4.45 -3.54 -4.49
CA GLU A 20 -5.82 -3.13 -4.20
C GLU A 20 -6.64 -2.84 -5.48
N ARG A 21 -6.03 -2.99 -6.66
CA ARG A 21 -6.63 -2.69 -7.97
C ARG A 21 -7.23 -1.28 -8.05
N LEU A 22 -6.50 -0.30 -7.53
CA LEU A 22 -6.95 1.09 -7.52
C LEU A 22 -7.08 1.62 -8.96
N THR A 23 -8.16 2.34 -9.22
CA THR A 23 -8.53 2.85 -10.54
C THR A 23 -8.62 4.36 -10.62
N SER A 24 -8.49 5.05 -9.48
CA SER A 24 -8.56 6.50 -9.43
C SER A 24 -7.60 7.08 -8.39
N VAL A 25 -7.16 8.31 -8.63
CA VAL A 25 -6.35 9.09 -7.66
C VAL A 25 -7.09 9.27 -6.34
N ALA A 26 -8.43 9.33 -6.35
CA ALA A 26 -9.23 9.38 -5.13
C ALA A 26 -9.07 8.11 -4.28
N GLU A 27 -9.01 6.93 -4.92
CA GLU A 27 -8.79 5.66 -4.23
C GLU A 27 -7.36 5.57 -3.69
N ILE A 28 -6.37 6.03 -4.46
CA ILE A 28 -4.99 6.19 -3.98
C ILE A 28 -4.93 7.13 -2.76
N GLY A 29 -5.68 8.23 -2.79
CA GLY A 29 -5.79 9.15 -1.67
C GLY A 29 -6.45 8.51 -0.44
N ARG A 30 -7.42 7.61 -0.62
CA ARG A 30 -8.02 6.87 0.51
C ARG A 30 -7.06 5.83 1.09
N ALA A 31 -6.32 5.11 0.25
CA ALA A 31 -5.38 4.08 0.68
C ALA A 31 -4.10 4.65 1.31
N LEU A 32 -3.50 5.66 0.68
CA LEU A 32 -2.16 6.17 1.01
C LEU A 32 -2.15 7.61 1.53
N ARG A 33 -3.31 8.30 1.58
CA ARG A 33 -3.43 9.75 1.88
C ARG A 33 -2.76 10.68 0.86
N ALA A 34 -2.11 10.14 -0.17
CA ALA A 34 -1.44 10.93 -1.20
C ALA A 34 -2.42 11.83 -1.95
N GLY A 35 -2.06 13.10 -2.16
CA GLY A 35 -2.88 14.06 -2.92
C GLY A 35 -4.03 14.72 -2.13
N THR A 36 -4.20 14.42 -0.85
CA THR A 36 -5.33 14.95 -0.04
C THR A 36 -5.03 16.24 0.75
N ASN A 37 -3.78 16.69 0.79
CA ASN A 37 -3.36 17.87 1.57
C ASN A 37 -3.12 19.10 0.67
N CYS A 38 -1.98 19.17 -0.01
CA CYS A 38 -1.59 20.32 -0.85
C CYS A 38 -1.84 20.10 -2.34
N GLY A 39 -2.17 18.87 -2.76
CA GLY A 39 -2.55 18.53 -4.13
C GLY A 39 -1.44 18.60 -5.20
N THR A 40 -0.24 19.09 -4.91
CA THR A 40 0.85 19.23 -5.91
C THR A 40 1.24 17.92 -6.60
N CYS A 41 1.04 16.78 -5.94
CA CYS A 41 1.37 15.47 -6.49
C CYS A 41 0.23 14.83 -7.32
N ILE A 42 -0.96 15.43 -7.38
CA ILE A 42 -2.11 14.88 -8.13
C ILE A 42 -1.79 14.63 -9.62
N PRO A 43 -1.21 15.56 -10.41
CA PRO A 43 -0.92 15.29 -11.82
C PRO A 43 0.05 14.11 -11.98
N GLU A 44 1.05 14.03 -11.10
CA GLU A 44 2.01 12.94 -11.09
C GLU A 44 1.35 11.59 -10.70
N LEU A 45 0.44 11.60 -9.72
CA LEU A 45 -0.32 10.41 -9.32
C LEU A 45 -1.19 9.88 -10.47
N THR A 46 -1.83 10.77 -11.24
CA THR A 46 -2.62 10.38 -12.42
C THR A 46 -1.76 9.70 -13.48
N ASN A 47 -0.57 10.25 -13.73
CA ASN A 47 0.35 9.65 -14.70
C ASN A 47 0.83 8.28 -14.24
N ILE A 48 1.27 8.16 -12.98
CA ILE A 48 1.69 6.89 -12.38
C ILE A 48 0.56 5.86 -12.42
N LEU A 49 -0.67 6.26 -12.10
CA LEU A 49 -1.84 5.37 -12.15
C LEU A 49 -2.04 4.82 -13.56
N SER A 50 -2.04 5.70 -14.56
CA SER A 50 -2.24 5.31 -15.97
C SER A 50 -1.15 4.35 -16.45
N GLU A 51 0.12 4.69 -16.19
CA GLU A 51 1.26 3.83 -16.50
C GLU A 51 1.19 2.47 -15.79
N THR A 52 0.82 2.47 -14.51
CA THR A 52 0.77 1.25 -13.70
C THR A 52 -0.39 0.35 -14.13
N GLN A 53 -1.53 0.91 -14.53
CA GLN A 53 -2.65 0.13 -15.05
C GLN A 53 -2.35 -0.49 -16.41
N GLN A 54 -1.71 0.27 -17.31
CA GLN A 54 -1.19 -0.27 -18.56
C GLN A 54 -0.19 -1.40 -18.29
N ALA A 55 0.68 -1.20 -17.29
CA ALA A 55 1.66 -2.19 -16.88
C ALA A 55 1.06 -3.41 -16.17
N ALA A 56 -0.05 -3.26 -15.45
CA ALA A 56 -0.74 -4.36 -14.78
C ALA A 56 -1.53 -5.21 -15.79
N ALA A 57 -2.09 -4.60 -16.83
CA ALA A 57 -2.77 -5.31 -17.91
C ALA A 57 -1.86 -6.28 -18.67
N GLN A 58 -0.55 -6.02 -18.68
CA GLN A 58 0.47 -6.88 -19.31
C GLN A 58 1.08 -7.93 -18.35
N VAL A 59 0.72 -7.96 -17.05
CA VAL A 59 1.22 -8.99 -16.11
C VAL A 59 0.30 -10.22 -16.14
N PRO A 60 0.79 -11.42 -16.47
CA PRO A 60 -0.02 -12.63 -16.52
C PRO A 60 -0.52 -13.03 -15.12
N PRO A 61 -1.77 -13.54 -15.01
CA PRO A 61 -2.31 -14.03 -13.74
C PRO A 61 -1.48 -15.24 -13.27
N GLY A 62 -0.72 -15.06 -12.18
CA GLY A 62 0.16 -16.11 -11.62
C GLY A 62 1.48 -15.59 -11.06
N PHE A 63 1.92 -14.38 -11.44
CA PHE A 63 3.12 -13.73 -10.89
C PHE A 63 2.78 -12.76 -9.75
N ALA A 64 1.95 -13.20 -8.79
CA ALA A 64 1.66 -12.40 -7.60
C ALA A 64 2.91 -12.39 -6.69
N ARG A 65 3.59 -11.24 -6.60
CA ARG A 65 4.76 -11.08 -5.73
C ARG A 65 4.31 -11.13 -4.26
N PRO A 66 4.86 -12.03 -3.43
CA PRO A 66 4.54 -12.03 -2.00
C PRO A 66 5.03 -10.71 -1.39
N ARG A 67 4.16 -9.97 -0.70
CA ARG A 67 4.54 -8.70 -0.08
C ARG A 67 5.49 -9.01 1.08
N GLY A 68 6.77 -8.71 0.91
CA GLY A 68 7.78 -8.84 1.97
C GLY A 68 7.58 -7.86 3.14
N LEU A 69 6.64 -6.91 3.04
CA LEU A 69 6.39 -5.87 4.05
C LEU A 69 5.16 -6.15 4.94
N GLU A 70 4.14 -6.87 4.45
CA GLU A 70 2.96 -7.22 5.26
C GLU A 70 3.28 -8.27 6.34
N ALA A 71 4.27 -9.14 6.08
CA ALA A 71 4.78 -10.12 7.03
C ALA A 71 5.41 -9.46 8.28
N ILE A 72 5.97 -8.25 8.14
CA ILE A 72 6.65 -7.56 9.25
C ILE A 72 5.60 -6.95 10.21
N ALA A 73 4.49 -6.43 9.70
CA ALA A 73 3.40 -5.91 10.52
C ALA A 73 2.64 -7.03 11.27
N ALA A 74 2.41 -8.19 10.62
CA ALA A 74 1.77 -9.35 11.25
C ALA A 74 2.64 -10.01 12.34
N LEU A 75 3.97 -9.83 12.29
CA LEU A 75 4.88 -10.29 13.34
C LEU A 75 4.84 -9.39 14.59
N ALA A 76 4.52 -8.11 14.45
CA ALA A 76 4.35 -7.21 15.60
C ALA A 76 3.13 -7.57 16.48
N ASP A 77 2.07 -8.09 15.86
CA ASP A 77 0.82 -8.49 16.54
C ASP A 77 0.95 -9.79 17.35
N ARG A 78 1.82 -10.72 16.90
CA ARG A 78 2.03 -12.02 17.58
C ARG A 78 2.72 -11.92 18.94
N THR A 79 3.36 -10.79 19.24
CA THR A 79 4.01 -10.54 20.54
C THR A 79 3.01 -10.22 21.65
N PHE A 80 1.81 -9.70 21.32
CA PHE A 80 0.79 -9.35 22.31
C PHE A 80 -0.13 -10.53 22.66
N ALA A 81 -0.49 -11.37 21.69
CA ALA A 81 -1.34 -12.55 21.94
C ALA A 81 -0.68 -13.62 22.83
N ARG A 82 0.66 -13.59 22.99
CA ARG A 82 1.40 -14.57 23.80
C ARG A 82 1.64 -14.10 25.25
N SER A 83 1.46 -12.82 25.57
CA SER A 83 1.66 -12.29 26.93
C SER A 83 0.42 -12.35 27.82
N ASN A 84 -0.78 -12.65 27.29
CA ASN A 84 -2.04 -12.68 28.05
C ASN A 84 -2.69 -14.08 28.15
N GLY A 85 -1.87 -15.14 28.24
CA GLY A 85 -2.34 -16.53 28.24
C GLY A 85 -1.69 -17.45 29.28
N ARG A 86 -1.27 -16.94 30.45
CA ARG A 86 -0.72 -17.79 31.52
C ARG A 86 -1.18 -17.46 32.94
N GLU A 87 -2.44 -17.08 33.09
CA GLU A 87 -3.14 -17.08 34.39
C GLU A 87 -4.45 -17.88 34.26
N ALA A 88 -4.30 -19.18 34.02
CA ALA A 88 -5.34 -20.15 34.30
C ALA A 88 -4.68 -21.39 34.91
N SER A 89 -4.97 -21.60 36.20
CA SER A 89 -4.59 -22.74 37.06
C SER A 89 -3.37 -22.55 37.97
N ALA A 90 -3.62 -22.02 39.17
CA ALA A 90 -3.16 -22.56 40.45
C ALA A 90 -4.14 -22.11 41.54
#